data_AF-A0A7S4DNC7-F1
#
_entry.id   AF-A0A7S4DNC7-F1
#
_cell.length_a   1.000
_cell.length_b   1.000
_cell.length_c   1.000
_cell.angle_alpha   90.00
_cell.angle_beta   90.00
_cell.angle_gamma   90.00
#
_symmetry.space_group_name_H-M   'P 1'
#
loop_
_entity.id
_entity.type
_entity.pdbx_description
1 polymer ?
#
loop_
_entity_poly.entity_id
_entity_poly.type
_entity_poly.pdbx_seq_one_letter_code
_entity_poly.pdbx_strand_id
1 'polypeptide(L)'
;GMGGMGAMARLPPGALAQFEAQNASLCARLKAVVGPVLEGLPPQAMTMGMVGMGGVPIPMPMPANAMGGGVDAKGGAASRGWGRCPAPQRRTMWEKIMSMKIDPWFESKTLGQKIESAKTMFSTDENDEGSVFMAELQEKVDVRSMNAKMRASLCPALWRYRAPFSLEDFTMELNLQEDNKDKYPVLTHFLAEEPTLRALRFLPSAIEFVTLVLGRYNRAIDRESARKLTIEEMINTAANKKKWVAAFEGYREAWNTGWRFVERFGCLELPKVYKDVRLDAKQPITFCLPQEKNEGICALSLINYLCTRHNQFVEIVYERLLMQGGNMQRIEDRKSVVTSNFFSHAHAITYSLEKQFAPFIAKNCVTFTDDGRVVYDFANAEQYLLDVFFTGKPLVKIKQRMMQYTDDEGAVNTRLFRQKVEQVALTREEKKTILNELGSPAAAHKLKGLVEMCISYLQSTGGNLLQKLDVAEVKLAEYVKDTLLMENAVFGSETVKRKMKLKHIDSLHKALREFTVADVFENVHAKYKDTLDSKQTTSLKDSAKALNLEVLLPLMQDVIAQTLSDGVMSEKGSIADFIGWLEHEDSFLNDFPWFEKFPKQLLMRNICDCYRVLENCQSVAN
;
A
#
# COMPACT_ATOMS: atom_id res chain seq x y z
N GLY A 1 -63.44 -24.41 -9.78
CA GLY A 1 -64.42 -24.06 -8.75
C GLY A 1 -63.72 -23.24 -7.68
N MET A 2 -64.28 -22.09 -7.36
CA MET A 2 -63.80 -21.07 -6.41
C MET A 2 -63.67 -21.57 -4.96
N GLY A 3 -62.87 -20.85 -4.16
CA GLY A 3 -63.25 -20.50 -2.78
C GLY A 3 -62.13 -20.59 -1.73
N GLY A 4 -61.65 -19.43 -1.24
CA GLY A 4 -60.81 -19.36 -0.04
C GLY A 4 -59.97 -18.09 0.11
N MET A 5 -60.60 -16.91 0.06
CA MET A 5 -59.97 -15.59 0.30
C MET A 5 -59.71 -15.34 1.79
N GLY A 6 -58.72 -14.49 2.06
CA GLY A 6 -58.07 -14.23 3.34
C GLY A 6 -58.95 -13.73 4.49
N ALA A 7 -58.52 -14.10 5.71
CA ALA A 7 -58.89 -13.44 6.96
C ALA A 7 -57.63 -12.72 7.51
N MET A 8 -57.51 -11.41 7.24
CA MET A 8 -56.65 -10.53 8.03
C MET A 8 -57.31 -10.31 9.39
N ALA A 9 -56.65 -10.74 10.46
CA ALA A 9 -57.05 -10.38 11.82
C ALA A 9 -56.90 -8.85 12.00
N ARG A 10 -58.01 -8.13 12.15
CA ARG A 10 -58.01 -6.72 12.52
C ARG A 10 -57.66 -6.60 14.01
N LEU A 11 -56.59 -5.87 14.31
CA LEU A 11 -56.29 -5.41 15.68
C LEU A 11 -57.46 -4.58 16.22
N PRO A 12 -57.83 -4.72 17.50
CA PRO A 12 -58.92 -3.94 18.09
C PRO A 12 -58.57 -2.44 18.11
N PRO A 13 -59.54 -1.55 17.82
CA PRO A 13 -59.32 -0.12 17.85
C PRO A 13 -58.99 0.31 19.29
N GLY A 14 -57.77 0.81 19.49
CA GLY A 14 -57.24 1.21 20.81
C GLY A 14 -55.94 0.51 21.21
N ALA A 15 -55.58 -0.61 20.58
CA ALA A 15 -54.33 -1.33 20.89
C ALA A 15 -53.07 -0.48 20.63
N LEU A 16 -53.09 0.31 19.55
CA LEU A 16 -51.98 1.22 19.21
C LEU A 16 -51.84 2.37 20.22
N ALA A 17 -52.95 2.91 20.70
CA ALA A 17 -52.97 3.95 21.72
C ALA A 17 -52.54 3.43 23.11
N GLN A 18 -52.92 2.19 23.46
CA GLN A 18 -52.42 1.53 24.67
C GLN A 18 -50.92 1.22 24.59
N PHE A 19 -50.43 0.80 23.42
CA PHE A 19 -49.01 0.52 23.20
C PHE A 19 -48.16 1.80 23.23
N GLU A 20 -48.66 2.89 22.67
CA GLU A 20 -48.02 4.22 22.75
C GLU A 20 -48.03 4.79 24.18
N ALA A 21 -49.13 4.61 24.93
CA ALA A 21 -49.22 5.03 26.33
C ALA A 21 -48.28 4.21 27.24
N GLN A 22 -48.18 2.88 27.01
CA GLN A 22 -47.24 2.03 27.74
C GLN A 22 -45.78 2.37 27.40
N ASN A 23 -45.45 2.65 26.13
CA ASN A 23 -44.11 3.08 25.73
C ASN A 23 -43.73 4.47 26.27
N ALA A 24 -44.67 5.41 26.34
CA ALA A 24 -44.45 6.72 26.95
C ALA A 24 -44.21 6.62 28.46
N SER A 25 -44.95 5.74 29.15
CA SER A 25 -44.77 5.43 30.57
C SER A 25 -43.42 4.75 30.83
N LEU A 26 -43.02 3.78 30.00
CA LEU A 26 -41.71 3.12 30.07
C LEU A 26 -40.56 4.11 29.83
N CYS A 27 -40.67 4.99 28.84
CA CYS A 27 -39.70 6.06 28.58
C CYS A 27 -39.59 7.06 29.75
N ALA A 28 -40.71 7.40 30.39
CA ALA A 28 -40.73 8.27 31.56
C ALA A 28 -40.10 7.60 32.79
N ARG A 29 -40.36 6.30 33.02
CA ARG A 29 -39.75 5.51 34.10
C ARG A 29 -38.26 5.29 33.86
N LEU A 30 -37.82 5.05 32.62
CA LEU A 30 -36.41 4.99 32.24
C LEU A 30 -35.69 6.33 32.47
N LYS A 31 -36.31 7.46 32.12
CA LYS A 31 -35.75 8.79 32.43
C LYS A 31 -35.66 9.07 33.92
N ALA A 32 -36.64 8.61 34.72
CA ALA A 32 -36.65 8.79 36.17
C ALA A 32 -35.63 7.91 36.90
N VAL A 33 -35.31 6.73 36.37
CA VAL A 33 -34.30 5.80 36.94
C VAL A 33 -32.88 6.16 36.52
N VAL A 34 -32.67 6.62 35.28
CA VAL A 34 -31.34 6.96 34.76
C VAL A 34 -30.90 8.38 35.14
N GLY A 35 -31.86 9.30 35.36
CA GLY A 35 -31.59 10.70 35.72
C GLY A 35 -30.71 10.89 36.97
N PRO A 36 -31.00 10.22 38.11
CA PRO A 36 -30.22 10.40 39.33
C PRO A 36 -28.84 9.72 39.30
N VAL A 37 -28.65 8.68 38.48
CA VAL A 37 -27.36 7.95 38.35
C VAL A 37 -26.31 8.78 37.62
N LEU A 38 -26.73 9.81 36.86
CA LEU A 38 -25.84 10.73 36.16
C LEU A 38 -25.45 11.98 36.97
N GLU A 39 -26.11 12.25 38.10
CA GLU A 39 -25.89 13.48 38.90
C GLU A 39 -25.29 13.26 40.29
N GLY A 40 -25.10 12.03 40.76
CA GLY A 40 -24.66 11.75 42.13
C GLY A 40 -23.50 10.78 42.28
N LEU A 41 -22.25 11.21 42.07
CA LEU A 41 -21.06 10.61 42.69
C LEU A 41 -20.02 11.70 43.07
N PRO A 42 -19.42 11.62 44.29
CA PRO A 42 -18.67 12.73 44.90
C PRO A 42 -17.22 12.86 44.39
N PRO A 43 -16.58 14.04 44.53
CA PRO A 43 -15.18 14.24 44.24
C PRO A 43 -14.33 14.03 45.51
N GLN A 44 -13.57 12.94 45.62
CA GLN A 44 -12.37 12.87 46.49
C GLN A 44 -11.63 11.53 46.35
N ALA A 45 -10.40 11.59 45.81
CA ALA A 45 -9.19 10.93 46.32
C ALA A 45 -8.04 11.11 45.31
N MET A 46 -7.51 12.32 45.21
CA MET A 46 -6.10 12.53 44.85
C MET A 46 -5.32 12.63 46.17
N THR A 47 -4.51 11.61 46.50
CA THR A 47 -3.15 11.72 47.07
C THR A 47 -2.61 10.34 47.47
N MET A 48 -1.30 10.12 47.26
CA MET A 48 -0.44 8.94 47.49
C MET A 48 -0.39 7.91 46.34
N GLY A 49 0.74 7.62 45.71
CA GLY A 49 2.10 8.12 45.81
C GLY A 49 2.97 7.49 44.71
N MET A 50 3.80 8.30 44.05
CA MET A 50 4.91 7.79 43.24
C MET A 50 6.14 7.64 44.14
N VAL A 51 6.63 6.41 44.27
CA VAL A 51 8.00 6.01 44.62
C VAL A 51 8.21 4.72 43.80
N GLY A 52 9.21 4.48 42.97
CA GLY A 52 10.46 5.10 42.56
C GLY A 52 11.24 4.02 41.77
N MET A 53 12.30 4.42 41.05
CA MET A 53 13.20 3.63 40.17
C MET A 53 12.73 3.52 38.71
N GLY A 54 13.40 4.03 37.68
CA GLY A 54 14.69 4.70 37.55
C GLY A 54 15.12 4.57 36.07
N GLY A 55 15.28 5.68 35.35
CA GLY A 55 15.70 5.69 33.95
C GLY A 55 15.49 7.06 33.29
N VAL A 56 16.59 7.78 33.06
CA VAL A 56 16.69 9.19 32.66
C VAL A 56 15.97 9.54 31.34
N PRO A 57 15.21 10.64 31.24
CA PRO A 57 14.79 11.22 29.96
C PRO A 57 15.71 12.37 29.52
N ILE A 58 16.09 12.34 28.24
CA ILE A 58 16.72 13.44 27.49
C ILE A 58 15.61 14.43 27.08
N PRO A 59 15.80 15.77 27.16
CA PRO A 59 14.73 16.72 26.91
C PRO A 59 14.64 17.11 25.43
N MET A 60 13.41 17.23 24.90
CA MET A 60 13.13 18.10 23.76
C MET A 60 11.76 18.79 23.91
N PRO A 61 11.61 20.00 23.33
CA PRO A 61 10.85 21.08 23.95
C PRO A 61 9.39 21.16 23.46
N MET A 62 8.50 21.60 24.35
CA MET A 62 7.18 22.11 23.97
C MET A 62 7.30 23.54 23.43
N PRO A 63 6.51 23.93 22.41
CA PRO A 63 6.22 25.34 22.19
C PRO A 63 5.07 25.77 23.13
N ALA A 64 5.41 26.68 24.03
CA ALA A 64 4.44 27.51 24.74
C ALA A 64 3.81 28.50 23.74
N ASN A 65 2.49 28.47 23.61
CA ASN A 65 1.62 29.67 23.63
C ASN A 65 0.19 29.30 23.21
N ALA A 66 -0.68 29.19 24.21
CA ALA A 66 -2.06 29.63 24.15
C ALA A 66 -2.60 29.70 25.59
N MET A 67 -2.15 30.73 26.34
CA MET A 67 -2.85 31.16 27.55
C MET A 67 -4.20 31.76 27.17
N GLY A 68 -5.22 31.48 27.98
CA GLY A 68 -6.42 32.32 28.10
C GLY A 68 -7.73 31.56 28.00
N GLY A 69 -8.30 31.17 29.14
CA GLY A 69 -9.68 30.67 29.23
C GLY A 69 -9.96 30.00 30.56
N GLY A 70 -10.62 30.74 31.44
CA GLY A 70 -10.95 30.35 32.82
C GLY A 70 -11.77 29.07 32.93
N VAL A 71 -11.63 28.48 34.12
CA VAL A 71 -12.30 27.27 34.57
C VAL A 71 -13.75 27.59 34.91
N ASP A 72 -14.68 27.23 34.04
CA ASP A 72 -16.11 27.15 34.39
C ASP A 72 -16.54 25.69 34.51
N ALA A 73 -16.72 25.27 35.76
CA ALA A 73 -17.27 23.99 36.16
C ALA A 73 -18.78 23.99 35.93
N LYS A 74 -19.23 23.76 34.70
CA LYS A 74 -20.59 23.33 34.31
C LYS A 74 -20.60 23.10 32.79
N GLY A 75 -20.50 21.85 32.36
CA GLY A 75 -20.56 21.56 30.93
C GLY A 75 -20.66 20.07 30.64
N GLY A 76 -21.89 19.62 30.37
CA GLY A 76 -22.15 18.36 29.69
C GLY A 76 -21.38 18.27 28.35
N ALA A 77 -21.39 17.09 27.74
CA ALA A 77 -20.56 16.69 26.60
C ALA A 77 -20.45 17.67 25.40
N ALA A 78 -21.32 18.69 25.33
CA ALA A 78 -21.25 19.80 24.39
C ALA A 78 -20.12 20.83 24.65
N SER A 79 -19.60 20.95 25.88
CA SER A 79 -18.59 21.98 26.24
C SER A 79 -17.17 21.71 25.72
N ARG A 80 -16.88 20.49 25.27
CA ARG A 80 -15.54 20.08 24.79
C ARG A 80 -15.36 20.14 23.26
N GLY A 81 -16.16 20.93 22.55
CA GLY A 81 -15.92 21.23 21.13
C GLY A 81 -15.86 20.01 20.20
N TRP A 82 -16.47 18.87 20.57
CA TRP A 82 -16.53 17.66 19.74
C TRP A 82 -17.53 17.75 18.58
N GLY A 83 -18.34 18.83 18.53
CA GLY A 83 -19.40 19.03 17.54
C GLY A 83 -18.94 19.08 16.08
N ARG A 84 -17.64 19.29 15.83
CA ARG A 84 -16.95 18.94 14.60
C ARG A 84 -15.59 18.38 14.99
N CYS A 85 -15.25 17.17 14.53
CA CYS A 85 -13.91 16.59 14.67
C CYS A 85 -13.10 16.78 13.37
N PRO A 86 -12.53 17.97 13.10
CA PRO A 86 -11.85 18.25 11.83
C PRO A 86 -10.46 17.60 11.73
N ALA A 87 -9.82 17.26 12.85
CA ALA A 87 -8.43 16.77 12.88
C ALA A 87 -8.36 15.26 13.19
N PRO A 88 -7.58 14.47 12.42
CA PRO A 88 -7.42 13.02 12.65
C PRO A 88 -6.99 12.66 14.07
N GLN A 89 -6.06 13.44 14.64
CA GLN A 89 -5.54 13.22 16.00
C GLN A 89 -6.61 13.38 17.08
N ARG A 90 -7.52 14.36 16.93
CA ARG A 90 -8.65 14.53 17.85
C ARG A 90 -9.64 13.38 17.73
N ARG A 91 -9.87 12.86 16.52
CA ARG A 91 -10.71 11.68 16.31
C ARG A 91 -10.10 10.45 16.99
N THR A 92 -8.81 10.19 16.82
CA THR A 92 -8.13 9.08 17.52
C THR A 92 -8.22 9.22 19.04
N MET A 93 -8.11 10.44 19.56
CA MET A 93 -8.27 10.70 20.99
C MET A 93 -9.71 10.49 21.47
N TRP A 94 -10.70 10.87 20.66
CA TRP A 94 -12.12 10.56 20.93
C TRP A 94 -12.37 9.06 20.96
N GLU A 95 -11.89 8.32 19.97
CA GLU A 95 -12.04 6.87 19.87
C GLU A 95 -11.45 6.20 21.11
N LYS A 96 -10.23 6.59 21.54
CA LYS A 96 -9.64 6.10 22.80
C LYS A 96 -10.51 6.38 24.03
N ILE A 97 -11.02 7.61 24.17
CA ILE A 97 -11.87 7.98 25.32
C ILE A 97 -13.19 7.19 25.31
N MET A 98 -13.76 6.97 24.13
CA MET A 98 -15.00 6.21 23.99
C MET A 98 -14.78 4.73 24.26
N SER A 99 -13.73 4.11 23.72
CA SER A 99 -13.33 2.74 24.06
C SER A 99 -13.17 2.58 25.57
N MET A 100 -12.41 3.46 26.24
CA MET A 100 -12.26 3.44 27.70
C MET A 100 -13.59 3.49 28.48
N LYS A 101 -14.64 4.09 27.90
CA LYS A 101 -15.97 4.15 28.52
C LYS A 101 -16.87 2.97 28.15
N ILE A 102 -16.69 2.41 26.96
CA ILE A 102 -17.52 1.35 26.38
C ILE A 102 -17.00 -0.03 26.79
N ASP A 103 -15.68 -0.25 26.76
CA ASP A 103 -15.05 -1.54 27.04
C ASP A 103 -15.47 -2.13 28.42
N PRO A 104 -15.59 -1.33 29.51
CA PRO A 104 -16.08 -1.84 30.81
C PRO A 104 -17.53 -2.37 30.79
N TRP A 105 -18.33 -1.99 29.79
CA TRP A 105 -19.69 -2.53 29.61
C TRP A 105 -19.67 -3.92 29.01
N PHE A 106 -18.68 -4.21 28.16
CA PHE A 106 -18.54 -5.47 27.44
C PHE A 106 -17.61 -6.48 28.13
N GLU A 107 -17.11 -6.18 29.33
CA GLU A 107 -16.34 -7.13 30.13
C GLU A 107 -17.10 -8.44 30.35
N SER A 108 -16.61 -9.52 29.72
CA SER A 108 -17.22 -10.86 29.69
C SER A 108 -17.61 -11.38 31.08
N LYS A 109 -16.86 -11.05 32.13
CA LYS A 109 -17.11 -11.48 33.52
C LYS A 109 -18.34 -10.83 34.16
N THR A 110 -18.67 -9.59 33.79
CA THR A 110 -19.78 -8.83 34.41
C THR A 110 -20.96 -8.61 33.47
N LEU A 111 -20.77 -8.79 32.16
CA LEU A 111 -21.80 -8.59 31.15
C LEU A 111 -23.04 -9.49 31.38
N GLY A 112 -22.83 -10.77 31.67
CA GLY A 112 -23.93 -11.70 31.96
C GLY A 112 -24.78 -11.25 33.16
N GLN A 113 -24.12 -10.84 34.25
CA GLN A 113 -24.78 -10.36 35.47
C GLN A 113 -25.48 -9.01 35.26
N LYS A 114 -24.88 -8.10 34.47
CA LYS A 114 -25.48 -6.81 34.09
C LYS A 114 -26.72 -7.01 33.22
N ILE A 115 -26.69 -7.93 32.27
CA ILE A 115 -27.85 -8.28 31.43
C ILE A 115 -28.95 -8.89 32.29
N GLU A 116 -28.62 -9.79 33.22
CA GLU A 116 -29.61 -10.35 34.16
C GLU A 116 -30.22 -9.28 35.05
N SER A 117 -29.40 -8.37 35.59
CA SER A 117 -29.85 -7.22 36.39
C SER A 117 -30.74 -6.25 35.60
N ALA A 118 -30.40 -5.98 34.34
CA ALA A 118 -31.22 -5.17 33.45
C ALA A 118 -32.57 -5.87 33.18
N LYS A 119 -32.55 -7.18 32.91
CA LYS A 119 -33.78 -7.97 32.72
C LYS A 119 -34.69 -7.92 33.95
N THR A 120 -34.14 -7.95 35.17
CA THR A 120 -34.94 -7.81 36.39
C THR A 120 -35.53 -6.41 36.57
N MET A 121 -34.87 -5.35 36.09
CA MET A 121 -35.43 -3.98 36.13
C MET A 121 -36.62 -3.80 35.18
N PHE A 122 -36.68 -4.59 34.10
CA PHE A 122 -37.78 -4.55 33.11
C PHE A 122 -38.85 -5.61 33.34
N SER A 123 -38.68 -6.52 34.31
CA SER A 123 -39.71 -7.46 34.72
C SER A 123 -40.69 -6.74 35.65
N THR A 124 -41.91 -6.49 35.18
CA THR A 124 -43.02 -6.01 36.05
C THR A 124 -43.56 -7.16 36.90
N ASP A 125 -43.89 -6.84 38.16
CA ASP A 125 -44.52 -7.63 39.23
C ASP A 125 -44.48 -9.17 39.15
N GLU A 126 -43.87 -9.80 40.15
CA GLU A 126 -43.74 -11.27 40.33
C GLU A 126 -45.07 -12.04 40.37
N ASN A 127 -46.21 -11.35 40.45
CA ASN A 127 -47.56 -11.93 40.56
C ASN A 127 -48.39 -11.85 39.28
N ASP A 128 -47.85 -11.37 38.16
CA ASP A 128 -48.58 -11.29 36.90
C ASP A 128 -48.38 -12.58 36.08
N GLU A 129 -49.41 -13.06 35.38
CA GLU A 129 -49.33 -14.23 34.47
C GLU A 129 -48.25 -14.04 33.39
N GLY A 130 -47.93 -12.78 33.09
CA GLY A 130 -46.82 -12.39 32.24
C GLY A 130 -45.43 -12.82 32.75
N SER A 131 -45.23 -13.00 34.06
CA SER A 131 -43.96 -13.45 34.62
C SER A 131 -43.67 -14.93 34.33
N VAL A 132 -44.70 -15.78 34.38
CA VAL A 132 -44.62 -17.20 34.03
C VAL A 132 -44.37 -17.35 32.53
N PHE A 133 -45.11 -16.61 31.70
CA PHE A 133 -44.88 -16.57 30.26
C PHE A 133 -43.47 -16.04 29.90
N MET A 134 -42.99 -15.01 30.60
CA MET A 134 -41.64 -14.48 30.39
C MET A 134 -40.55 -15.45 30.85
N ALA A 135 -40.79 -16.23 31.92
CA ALA A 135 -39.88 -17.27 32.36
C ALA A 135 -39.82 -18.46 31.38
N GLU A 136 -40.96 -18.83 30.79
CA GLU A 136 -41.04 -19.81 29.71
C GLU A 136 -40.37 -19.31 28.43
N LEU A 137 -40.65 -18.07 28.01
CA LEU A 137 -40.06 -17.44 26.81
C LEU A 137 -38.55 -17.22 26.93
N GLN A 138 -38.07 -16.89 28.14
CA GLN A 138 -36.63 -16.76 28.42
C GLN A 138 -35.98 -18.11 28.77
N GLU A 139 -36.74 -19.19 28.74
CA GLU A 139 -36.31 -20.57 29.00
C GLU A 139 -35.58 -20.75 30.34
N LYS A 140 -35.92 -19.92 31.34
CA LYS A 140 -35.27 -19.91 32.67
C LYS A 140 -35.71 -21.03 33.59
N VAL A 141 -36.70 -21.83 33.17
CA VAL A 141 -37.19 -22.97 33.95
C VAL A 141 -36.12 -24.06 34.01
N ASP A 142 -35.64 -24.38 35.20
CA ASP A 142 -34.70 -25.48 35.39
C ASP A 142 -35.39 -26.81 35.09
N VAL A 143 -35.04 -27.41 33.95
CA VAL A 143 -35.57 -28.69 33.51
C VAL A 143 -35.27 -29.81 34.51
N ARG A 144 -34.20 -29.70 35.32
CA ARG A 144 -33.85 -30.71 36.34
C ARG A 144 -34.76 -30.68 37.56
N SER A 145 -35.38 -29.53 37.85
CA SER A 145 -36.36 -29.38 38.92
C SER A 145 -37.72 -30.02 38.60
N MET A 146 -38.00 -30.33 37.32
CA MET A 146 -39.24 -30.98 36.90
C MET A 146 -39.29 -32.48 37.22
N ASN A 147 -40.50 -33.00 37.49
CA ASN A 147 -40.75 -34.42 37.77
C ASN A 147 -40.23 -35.33 36.64
N ALA A 148 -39.50 -36.40 36.99
CA ALA A 148 -38.90 -37.35 36.07
C ALA A 148 -39.90 -37.95 35.06
N LYS A 149 -41.14 -38.24 35.47
CA LYS A 149 -42.19 -38.73 34.56
C LYS A 149 -42.61 -37.66 33.53
N MET A 150 -42.70 -36.40 33.96
CA MET A 150 -43.06 -35.28 33.10
C MET A 150 -41.94 -34.98 32.10
N ARG A 151 -40.67 -35.05 32.53
CA ARG A 151 -39.49 -34.86 31.65
C ARG A 151 -39.39 -35.91 30.57
N ALA A 152 -39.66 -37.18 30.91
CA ALA A 152 -39.67 -38.27 29.93
C ALA A 152 -40.81 -38.16 28.91
N SER A 153 -41.94 -37.56 29.30
CA SER A 153 -43.10 -37.39 28.42
C SER A 153 -43.03 -36.14 27.55
N LEU A 154 -42.56 -35.00 28.08
CA LEU A 154 -42.59 -33.70 27.40
C LEU A 154 -41.25 -33.34 26.75
N CYS A 155 -40.15 -33.98 27.16
CA CYS A 155 -38.79 -33.70 26.67
C CYS A 155 -38.48 -32.19 26.51
N PRO A 156 -38.71 -31.35 27.54
CA PRO A 156 -38.63 -29.89 27.40
C PRO A 156 -37.25 -29.38 26.97
N ALA A 157 -36.17 -30.12 27.28
CA ALA A 157 -34.81 -29.80 26.82
C ALA A 157 -34.62 -29.91 25.29
N LEU A 158 -35.49 -30.64 24.58
CA LEU A 158 -35.47 -30.73 23.11
C LEU A 158 -36.06 -29.47 22.47
N TRP A 159 -37.01 -28.82 23.14
CA TRP A 159 -37.78 -27.69 22.63
C TRP A 159 -37.17 -26.32 22.96
N ARG A 160 -36.09 -26.30 23.76
CA ARG A 160 -35.30 -25.10 24.02
C ARG A 160 -34.69 -24.56 22.75
N TYR A 161 -34.79 -23.26 22.56
CA TYR A 161 -34.21 -22.52 21.46
C TYR A 161 -32.70 -22.63 21.50
N ARG A 162 -32.13 -23.06 20.38
CA ARG A 162 -30.68 -23.06 20.15
C ARG A 162 -30.41 -22.05 19.06
N ALA A 163 -29.67 -21.00 19.42
CA ALA A 163 -29.23 -20.03 18.44
C ALA A 163 -28.47 -20.76 17.31
N PRO A 164 -28.83 -20.53 16.03
CA PRO A 164 -28.07 -21.09 14.93
C PRO A 164 -26.64 -20.53 14.96
N PHE A 165 -25.67 -21.34 14.52
CA PHE A 165 -24.30 -20.87 14.44
C PHE A 165 -24.18 -19.70 13.45
N SER A 166 -23.63 -18.58 13.93
CA SER A 166 -23.16 -17.47 13.11
C SER A 166 -21.65 -17.28 13.31
N LEU A 167 -20.93 -17.03 12.21
CA LEU A 167 -19.50 -16.71 12.28
C LEU A 167 -19.27 -15.33 12.93
N GLU A 168 -20.24 -14.42 12.81
CA GLU A 168 -20.21 -13.10 13.44
C GLU A 168 -20.27 -13.24 14.96
N ASP A 169 -21.17 -14.07 15.48
CA ASP A 169 -21.29 -14.36 16.92
C ASP A 169 -20.01 -15.03 17.46
N PHE A 170 -19.45 -15.98 16.71
CA PHE A 170 -18.17 -16.61 17.05
C PHE A 170 -17.02 -15.59 17.14
N THR A 171 -16.95 -14.68 16.17
CA THR A 171 -15.92 -13.62 16.13
C THR A 171 -16.11 -12.61 17.26
N MET A 172 -17.37 -12.30 17.59
CA MET A 172 -17.70 -11.44 18.72
C MET A 172 -17.25 -12.08 20.04
N GLU A 173 -17.63 -13.33 20.32
CA GLU A 173 -17.23 -14.05 21.54
C GLU A 173 -15.71 -14.19 21.68
N LEU A 174 -15.00 -14.39 20.57
CA LEU A 174 -13.53 -14.38 20.56
C LEU A 174 -12.97 -13.03 21.02
N ASN A 175 -13.56 -11.92 20.56
CA ASN A 175 -13.08 -10.57 20.82
C ASN A 175 -13.51 -10.02 22.20
N LEU A 176 -14.55 -10.58 22.83
CA LEU A 176 -15.02 -10.18 24.16
C LEU A 176 -14.03 -10.54 25.28
N GLN A 177 -13.13 -11.49 25.05
CA GLN A 177 -12.09 -11.90 25.99
C GLN A 177 -10.72 -11.46 25.46
N GLU A 178 -10.11 -10.44 26.07
CA GLU A 178 -8.80 -9.94 25.63
C GLU A 178 -7.71 -11.02 25.70
N ASP A 179 -7.75 -11.89 26.72
CA ASP A 179 -6.85 -13.04 26.87
C ASP A 179 -6.83 -13.95 25.62
N ASN A 180 -7.90 -14.00 24.82
CA ASN A 180 -7.98 -14.87 23.66
C ASN A 180 -7.10 -14.38 22.51
N LYS A 181 -6.74 -13.09 22.46
CA LYS A 181 -5.80 -12.55 21.47
C LYS A 181 -4.40 -13.16 21.65
N ASP A 182 -3.96 -13.31 22.90
CA ASP A 182 -2.67 -13.90 23.23
C ASP A 182 -2.71 -15.43 23.19
N LYS A 183 -3.85 -16.03 23.57
CA LYS A 183 -4.03 -17.49 23.54
C LYS A 183 -4.19 -18.05 22.14
N TYR A 184 -4.86 -17.33 21.23
CA TYR A 184 -5.20 -17.77 19.88
C TYR A 184 -4.91 -16.70 18.80
N PRO A 185 -3.64 -16.27 18.66
CA PRO A 185 -3.28 -15.14 17.81
C PRO A 185 -3.59 -15.39 16.32
N VAL A 186 -3.41 -16.61 15.83
CA VAL A 186 -3.63 -16.92 14.41
C VAL A 186 -5.10 -16.81 14.06
N LEU A 187 -5.98 -17.31 14.94
CA LEU A 187 -7.42 -17.25 14.75
C LEU A 187 -7.94 -15.80 14.80
N THR A 188 -7.48 -15.01 15.77
CA THR A 188 -7.85 -13.60 15.90
C THR A 188 -7.40 -12.79 14.67
N HIS A 189 -6.13 -12.91 14.27
CA HIS A 189 -5.62 -12.20 13.10
C HIS A 189 -6.29 -12.67 11.80
N PHE A 190 -6.56 -13.96 11.65
CA PHE A 190 -7.25 -14.51 10.48
C PHE A 190 -8.63 -13.90 10.29
N LEU A 191 -9.44 -13.85 11.35
CA LEU A 191 -10.80 -13.32 11.28
C LEU A 191 -10.83 -11.81 11.12
N ALA A 192 -9.92 -11.09 11.79
CA ALA A 192 -9.83 -9.64 11.67
C ALA A 192 -9.37 -9.19 10.26
N GLU A 193 -8.40 -9.90 9.67
CA GLU A 193 -7.80 -9.53 8.39
C GLU A 193 -8.34 -10.30 7.18
N GLU A 194 -9.38 -11.11 7.37
CA GLU A 194 -9.97 -12.01 6.35
C GLU A 194 -10.19 -11.32 4.99
N PRO A 195 -10.76 -10.10 4.90
CA PRO A 195 -11.00 -9.46 3.60
C PRO A 195 -9.71 -9.17 2.82
N THR A 196 -8.59 -8.98 3.52
CA THR A 196 -7.27 -8.74 2.93
C THR A 196 -6.59 -10.03 2.49
N LEU A 197 -6.80 -11.12 3.24
CA LEU A 197 -6.23 -12.44 2.95
C LEU A 197 -6.86 -13.10 1.71
N ARG A 198 -8.10 -12.73 1.35
CA ARG A 198 -8.79 -13.27 0.15
C ARG A 198 -7.99 -13.09 -1.13
N ALA A 199 -7.28 -11.97 -1.27
CA ALA A 199 -6.50 -11.64 -2.46
C ALA A 199 -5.24 -12.51 -2.60
N LEU A 200 -4.71 -13.08 -1.52
CA LEU A 200 -3.46 -13.86 -1.51
C LEU A 200 -3.53 -15.13 -2.35
N ARG A 201 -4.74 -15.71 -2.53
CA ARG A 201 -4.94 -16.89 -3.39
C ARG A 201 -4.54 -16.64 -4.85
N PHE A 202 -4.60 -15.38 -5.29
CA PHE A 202 -4.32 -14.97 -6.66
C PHE A 202 -2.90 -14.44 -6.86
N LEU A 203 -2.09 -14.41 -5.79
CA LEU A 203 -0.70 -13.97 -5.85
C LEU A 203 0.14 -14.73 -6.90
N PRO A 204 0.05 -16.08 -7.03
CA PRO A 204 0.80 -16.80 -8.07
C PRO A 204 0.42 -16.36 -9.48
N SER A 205 -0.88 -16.22 -9.75
CA SER A 205 -1.39 -15.77 -11.05
C SER A 205 -0.93 -14.34 -11.35
N ALA A 206 -0.90 -13.48 -10.33
CA ALA A 206 -0.42 -12.11 -10.46
C ALA A 206 1.08 -12.05 -10.81
N ILE A 207 1.92 -12.85 -10.13
CA ILE A 207 3.35 -12.94 -10.44
C ILE A 207 3.57 -13.52 -11.84
N GLU A 208 2.81 -14.56 -12.22
CA GLU A 208 2.89 -15.17 -13.54
C GLU A 208 2.53 -14.16 -14.63
N PHE A 209 1.44 -13.41 -14.46
CA PHE A 209 1.03 -12.39 -15.41
C PHE A 209 2.10 -11.30 -15.60
N VAL A 210 2.63 -10.74 -14.51
CA VAL A 210 3.70 -9.74 -14.59
C VAL A 210 4.97 -10.30 -15.23
N THR A 211 5.29 -11.57 -14.98
CA THR A 211 6.43 -12.24 -15.62
C THR A 211 6.22 -12.40 -17.13
N LEU A 212 5.00 -12.75 -17.57
CA LEU A 212 4.65 -12.85 -19.00
C LEU A 212 4.71 -11.48 -19.70
N VAL A 213 4.16 -10.46 -19.04
CA VAL A 213 4.16 -9.08 -19.52
C VAL A 213 5.61 -8.57 -19.68
N LEU A 214 6.44 -8.77 -18.67
CA LEU A 214 7.86 -8.43 -18.72
C LEU A 214 8.60 -9.20 -19.82
N GLY A 215 8.35 -10.50 -19.97
CA GLY A 215 9.01 -11.31 -20.99
C GLY A 215 8.70 -10.85 -22.41
N ARG A 216 7.53 -10.23 -22.63
CA ARG A 216 7.09 -9.77 -23.95
C ARG A 216 7.46 -8.33 -24.27
N TYR A 217 7.33 -7.43 -23.30
CA TYR A 217 7.41 -5.98 -23.55
C TYR A 217 8.66 -5.31 -23.01
N ASN A 218 9.47 -5.99 -22.20
CA ASN A 218 10.70 -5.39 -21.67
C ASN A 218 11.64 -4.96 -22.81
N ARG A 219 11.98 -3.67 -22.87
CA ARG A 219 12.77 -3.02 -23.93
C ARG A 219 12.21 -3.14 -25.34
N ALA A 220 10.90 -3.42 -25.48
CA ALA A 220 10.27 -3.65 -26.78
C ALA A 220 9.13 -2.66 -27.11
N ILE A 221 8.75 -1.80 -26.16
CA ILE A 221 7.68 -0.82 -26.32
C ILE A 221 8.09 0.52 -25.71
N ASP A 222 7.65 1.60 -26.33
CA ASP A 222 7.75 2.99 -25.85
C ASP A 222 6.59 3.33 -24.91
N ARG A 223 6.77 4.37 -24.10
CA ARG A 223 5.77 4.76 -23.10
C ARG A 223 4.44 5.20 -23.73
N GLU A 224 4.47 5.90 -24.85
CA GLU A 224 3.25 6.37 -25.52
C GLU A 224 2.45 5.23 -26.13
N SER A 225 3.11 4.29 -26.80
CA SER A 225 2.45 3.09 -27.32
C SER A 225 1.89 2.22 -26.20
N ALA A 226 2.57 2.10 -25.07
CA ALA A 226 2.04 1.37 -23.91
C ALA A 226 0.77 2.02 -23.32
N ARG A 227 0.65 3.35 -23.38
CA ARG A 227 -0.59 4.04 -22.95
C ARG A 227 -1.76 3.82 -23.90
N LYS A 228 -1.49 3.56 -25.19
CA LYS A 228 -2.52 3.32 -26.22
C LYS A 228 -2.91 1.85 -26.29
N LEU A 229 -1.97 0.94 -26.00
CA LEU A 229 -2.18 -0.50 -26.07
C LEU A 229 -3.05 -0.99 -24.90
N THR A 230 -4.17 -1.60 -25.23
CA THR A 230 -5.06 -2.21 -24.24
C THR A 230 -4.62 -3.63 -23.87
N ILE A 231 -5.03 -4.09 -22.68
CA ILE A 231 -4.74 -5.45 -22.22
C ILE A 231 -5.41 -6.49 -23.14
N GLU A 232 -6.61 -6.20 -23.66
CA GLU A 232 -7.31 -7.06 -24.62
C GLU A 232 -6.51 -7.25 -25.93
N GLU A 233 -6.00 -6.16 -26.52
CA GLU A 233 -5.17 -6.21 -27.73
C GLU A 233 -3.88 -7.00 -27.51
N MET A 234 -3.24 -6.82 -26.35
CA MET A 234 -2.08 -7.61 -25.94
C MET A 234 -2.42 -9.11 -25.91
N ILE A 235 -3.50 -9.49 -25.23
CA ILE A 235 -3.91 -10.90 -25.11
C ILE A 235 -4.25 -11.48 -26.49
N ASN A 236 -4.90 -10.70 -27.36
CA ASN A 236 -5.25 -11.12 -28.71
C ASN A 236 -4.04 -11.37 -29.62
N THR A 237 -2.93 -10.67 -29.38
CA THR A 237 -1.67 -10.80 -30.13
C THR A 237 -0.73 -11.85 -29.51
N ALA A 238 -1.13 -12.49 -28.42
CA ALA A 238 -0.33 -13.52 -27.76
C ALA A 238 -0.49 -14.90 -28.42
N ALA A 239 0.64 -15.62 -28.58
CA ALA A 239 0.67 -16.95 -29.17
C ALA A 239 -0.14 -17.99 -28.35
N ASN A 240 -0.19 -17.83 -27.01
CA ASN A 240 -0.93 -18.75 -26.12
C ASN A 240 -2.03 -18.02 -25.35
N LYS A 241 -3.12 -17.68 -26.05
CA LYS A 241 -4.24 -16.89 -25.51
C LYS A 241 -4.81 -17.44 -24.20
N LYS A 242 -4.99 -18.76 -24.10
CA LYS A 242 -5.58 -19.41 -22.91
C LYS A 242 -4.77 -19.13 -21.65
N LYS A 243 -3.44 -19.22 -21.75
CA LYS A 243 -2.53 -18.95 -20.62
C LYS A 243 -2.60 -17.48 -20.18
N TRP A 244 -2.59 -16.56 -21.15
CA TRP A 244 -2.65 -15.12 -20.88
C TRP A 244 -4.00 -14.70 -20.27
N VAL A 245 -5.11 -15.25 -20.76
CA VAL A 245 -6.45 -15.01 -20.19
C VAL A 245 -6.52 -15.51 -18.75
N ALA A 246 -6.05 -16.73 -18.46
CA ALA A 246 -6.06 -17.28 -17.09
C ALA A 246 -5.18 -16.46 -16.13
N ALA A 247 -3.98 -16.07 -16.56
CA ALA A 247 -3.09 -15.25 -15.75
C ALA A 247 -3.66 -13.84 -15.52
N PHE A 248 -4.25 -13.22 -16.54
CA PHE A 248 -4.88 -11.91 -16.43
C PHE A 248 -6.10 -11.94 -15.51
N GLU A 249 -6.96 -12.95 -15.63
CA GLU A 249 -8.12 -13.11 -14.76
C GLU A 249 -7.71 -13.17 -13.28
N GLY A 250 -6.69 -13.96 -12.96
CA GLY A 250 -6.13 -14.01 -11.61
C GLY A 250 -5.54 -12.66 -11.16
N TYR A 251 -4.80 -11.96 -12.02
CA TYR A 251 -4.28 -10.63 -11.72
C TYR A 251 -5.39 -9.60 -11.48
N ARG A 252 -6.46 -9.65 -12.29
CA ARG A 252 -7.63 -8.78 -12.18
C ARG A 252 -8.36 -8.99 -10.85
N GLU A 253 -8.56 -10.23 -10.44
CA GLU A 253 -9.17 -10.56 -9.15
C GLU A 253 -8.27 -10.17 -7.96
N ALA A 254 -6.96 -10.36 -8.09
CA ALA A 254 -5.98 -9.90 -7.10
C ALA A 254 -6.05 -8.37 -6.92
N TRP A 255 -6.10 -7.63 -8.04
CA TRP A 255 -6.23 -6.19 -8.05
C TRP A 255 -7.55 -5.74 -7.45
N ASN A 256 -8.68 -6.19 -7.98
CA ASN A 256 -10.00 -5.71 -7.56
C ASN A 256 -10.30 -6.03 -6.09
N THR A 257 -9.74 -7.13 -5.56
CA THR A 257 -9.92 -7.51 -4.15
C THR A 257 -8.93 -6.80 -3.22
N GLY A 258 -7.66 -6.71 -3.64
CA GLY A 258 -6.55 -6.27 -2.80
C GLY A 258 -6.19 -4.78 -2.90
N TRP A 259 -6.40 -4.16 -4.07
CA TRP A 259 -5.91 -2.81 -4.38
C TRP A 259 -6.44 -1.72 -3.44
N ARG A 260 -7.69 -1.87 -2.98
CA ARG A 260 -8.32 -0.97 -1.97
C ARG A 260 -7.53 -0.84 -0.66
N PHE A 261 -6.72 -1.84 -0.32
CA PHE A 261 -5.92 -1.86 0.92
C PHE A 261 -4.49 -1.33 0.69
N VAL A 262 -4.11 -1.05 -0.55
CA VAL A 262 -2.78 -0.55 -0.89
C VAL A 262 -2.79 0.98 -0.76
N GLU A 263 -2.24 1.49 0.34
CA GLU A 263 -2.19 2.93 0.59
C GLU A 263 -0.88 3.59 0.18
N ARG A 264 0.23 2.85 0.29
CA ARG A 264 1.59 3.37 0.15
C ARG A 264 2.49 2.40 -0.61
N PHE A 265 3.48 2.97 -1.31
CA PHE A 265 4.61 2.24 -1.87
C PHE A 265 5.90 2.80 -1.27
N GLY A 266 6.49 2.08 -0.32
CA GLY A 266 7.62 2.62 0.46
C GLY A 266 7.21 3.88 1.22
N CYS A 267 7.85 5.00 0.92
CA CYS A 267 7.52 6.32 1.48
C CYS A 267 6.52 7.12 0.64
N LEU A 268 6.10 6.64 -0.54
CA LEU A 268 5.20 7.34 -1.44
C LEU A 268 3.73 7.01 -1.13
N GLU A 269 2.91 8.04 -0.92
CA GLU A 269 1.46 7.89 -0.85
C GLU A 269 0.88 7.79 -2.27
N LEU A 270 0.09 6.75 -2.52
CA LEU A 270 -0.49 6.55 -3.85
C LEU A 270 -1.58 7.59 -4.13
N PRO A 271 -1.55 8.28 -5.29
CA PRO A 271 -2.61 9.20 -5.70
C PRO A 271 -3.99 8.56 -5.63
N LYS A 272 -4.97 9.30 -5.11
CA LYS A 272 -6.37 8.83 -4.99
C LYS A 272 -6.96 8.38 -6.33
N VAL A 273 -6.57 9.04 -7.42
CA VAL A 273 -7.00 8.71 -8.78
C VAL A 273 -6.67 7.26 -9.15
N TYR A 274 -5.55 6.72 -8.68
CA TYR A 274 -5.18 5.33 -8.95
C TYR A 274 -5.98 4.33 -8.09
N LYS A 275 -6.47 4.73 -6.92
CA LYS A 275 -7.26 3.85 -6.03
C LYS A 275 -8.64 3.54 -6.58
N ASP A 276 -9.22 4.47 -7.34
CA ASP A 276 -10.54 4.30 -7.95
C ASP A 276 -10.50 3.48 -9.25
N VAL A 277 -9.30 3.13 -9.73
CA VAL A 277 -9.13 2.34 -10.96
C VAL A 277 -9.46 0.87 -10.67
N ARG A 278 -10.59 0.44 -11.22
CA ARG A 278 -10.92 -0.99 -11.35
C ARG A 278 -10.26 -1.54 -12.61
N LEU A 279 -9.47 -2.60 -12.46
CA LEU A 279 -8.80 -3.21 -13.60
C LEU A 279 -9.79 -4.04 -14.42
N ASP A 280 -9.81 -3.78 -15.73
CA ASP A 280 -10.59 -4.50 -16.72
C ASP A 280 -9.78 -4.60 -18.03
N ALA A 281 -10.19 -5.47 -18.96
CA ALA A 281 -9.45 -5.76 -20.19
C ALA A 281 -9.25 -4.54 -21.11
N LYS A 282 -10.09 -3.50 -20.96
CA LYS A 282 -10.04 -2.25 -21.72
C LYS A 282 -9.02 -1.24 -21.19
N GLN A 283 -8.47 -1.47 -20.00
CA GLN A 283 -7.48 -0.57 -19.42
C GLN A 283 -6.14 -0.67 -20.17
N PRO A 284 -5.33 0.41 -20.16
CA PRO A 284 -4.03 0.38 -20.81
C PRO A 284 -3.09 -0.57 -20.07
N ILE A 285 -2.16 -1.16 -20.82
CA ILE A 285 -1.18 -2.10 -20.26
C ILE A 285 -0.25 -1.44 -19.24
N THR A 286 -0.10 -0.10 -19.25
CA THR A 286 0.77 0.65 -18.32
C THR A 286 0.56 0.33 -16.84
N PHE A 287 -0.68 0.07 -16.41
CA PHE A 287 -0.99 -0.32 -15.02
C PHE A 287 -0.49 -1.72 -14.64
N CYS A 288 -0.12 -2.53 -15.63
CA CYS A 288 0.38 -3.90 -15.47
C CYS A 288 1.90 -4.00 -15.66
N LEU A 289 2.56 -2.94 -16.14
CA LEU A 289 4.00 -2.91 -16.38
C LEU A 289 4.70 -2.44 -15.09
N PRO A 290 5.52 -3.27 -14.44
CA PRO A 290 6.15 -2.89 -13.18
C PRO A 290 7.27 -1.87 -13.42
N GLN A 291 7.08 -0.62 -12.95
CA GLN A 291 8.08 0.46 -13.02
C GLN A 291 8.07 1.25 -11.71
N GLU A 292 9.22 1.75 -11.26
CA GLU A 292 9.31 2.60 -10.05
C GLU A 292 8.70 4.00 -10.23
N LYS A 293 8.28 4.34 -11.45
CA LYS A 293 7.76 5.65 -11.82
C LYS A 293 6.35 5.54 -12.41
N ASN A 294 5.55 6.58 -12.21
CA ASN A 294 4.23 6.80 -12.81
C ASN A 294 3.24 5.64 -12.59
N GLU A 295 2.48 5.27 -13.62
CA GLU A 295 1.40 4.28 -13.53
C GLU A 295 1.92 2.86 -13.21
N GLY A 296 3.17 2.57 -13.55
CA GLY A 296 3.81 1.29 -13.30
C GLY A 296 4.10 1.00 -11.82
N ILE A 297 4.01 2.02 -10.96
CA ILE A 297 4.12 1.86 -9.49
C ILE A 297 3.01 0.95 -9.00
N CYS A 298 1.85 0.93 -9.66
CA CYS A 298 0.69 0.21 -9.16
C CYS A 298 0.90 -1.32 -9.19
N ALA A 299 1.45 -1.85 -10.30
CA ALA A 299 1.78 -3.26 -10.42
C ALA A 299 2.83 -3.70 -9.37
N LEU A 300 3.86 -2.87 -9.16
CA LEU A 300 4.88 -3.11 -8.14
C LEU A 300 4.29 -3.10 -6.73
N SER A 301 3.45 -2.11 -6.44
CA SER A 301 2.82 -1.92 -5.14
C SER A 301 1.88 -3.06 -4.79
N LEU A 302 1.06 -3.51 -5.75
CA LEU A 302 0.16 -4.62 -5.54
C LEU A 302 0.92 -5.90 -5.19
N ILE A 303 1.92 -6.27 -6.00
CA ILE A 303 2.70 -7.50 -5.74
C ILE A 303 3.48 -7.38 -4.42
N ASN A 304 4.06 -6.22 -4.12
CA ASN A 304 4.79 -6.03 -2.88
C ASN A 304 3.86 -6.13 -1.66
N TYR A 305 2.68 -5.50 -1.74
CA TYR A 305 1.64 -5.59 -0.72
C TYR A 305 1.21 -7.06 -0.50
N LEU A 306 0.85 -7.78 -1.56
CA LEU A 306 0.41 -9.17 -1.44
C LEU A 306 1.50 -10.08 -0.86
N CYS A 307 2.75 -9.93 -1.30
CA CYS A 307 3.88 -10.70 -0.74
C CYS A 307 4.13 -10.34 0.74
N THR A 308 4.09 -9.06 1.08
CA THR A 308 4.30 -8.59 2.45
C THR A 308 3.20 -9.12 3.37
N ARG A 309 1.94 -9.06 2.96
CA ARG A 309 0.81 -9.59 3.73
C ARG A 309 0.86 -11.11 3.87
N HIS A 310 1.24 -11.82 2.81
CA HIS A 310 1.49 -13.27 2.88
C HIS A 310 2.58 -13.59 3.90
N ASN A 311 3.72 -12.89 3.87
CA ASN A 311 4.82 -13.12 4.80
C ASN A 311 4.44 -12.79 6.24
N GLN A 312 3.79 -11.65 6.48
CA GLN A 312 3.32 -11.25 7.82
C GLN A 312 2.43 -12.35 8.43
N PHE A 313 1.48 -12.88 7.66
CA PHE A 313 0.59 -13.91 8.17
C PHE A 313 1.32 -15.25 8.42
N VAL A 314 2.22 -15.64 7.52
CA VAL A 314 3.05 -16.83 7.68
C VAL A 314 3.99 -16.70 8.89
N GLU A 315 4.51 -15.51 9.18
CA GLU A 315 5.33 -15.23 10.36
C GLU A 315 4.54 -15.44 11.66
N ILE A 316 3.31 -14.91 11.76
CA ILE A 316 2.42 -15.14 12.92
C ILE A 316 2.17 -16.63 13.14
N VAL A 317 1.94 -17.39 12.06
CA VAL A 317 1.78 -18.85 12.13
C VAL A 317 3.04 -19.53 12.64
N TYR A 318 4.22 -19.15 12.13
CA TYR A 318 5.49 -19.70 12.60
C TYR A 318 5.76 -19.39 14.08
N GLU A 319 5.49 -18.16 14.53
CA GLU A 319 5.59 -17.76 15.93
C GLU A 319 4.66 -18.59 16.83
N ARG A 320 3.43 -18.82 16.38
CA ARG A 320 2.49 -19.68 17.11
C ARG A 320 2.99 -21.13 17.24
N LEU A 321 3.53 -21.69 16.17
CA LEU A 321 4.11 -23.04 16.17
C LEU A 321 5.36 -23.14 17.07
N LEU A 322 6.16 -22.07 17.16
CA LEU A 322 7.30 -21.98 18.07
C LEU A 322 6.85 -21.99 19.54
N MET A 323 5.79 -21.26 19.86
CA MET A 323 5.25 -21.16 21.22
C MET A 323 4.59 -22.47 21.72
N GLN A 324 4.15 -23.36 20.83
CA GLN A 324 3.53 -24.65 21.18
C GLN A 324 4.53 -25.78 21.53
N GLY A 325 5.82 -25.46 21.73
CA GLY A 325 6.81 -26.41 22.24
C GLY A 325 7.46 -27.29 21.16
N GLY A 326 7.38 -26.91 19.88
CA GLY A 326 8.20 -27.54 18.86
C GLY A 326 9.67 -27.19 19.08
N ASN A 327 10.56 -28.20 19.04
CA ASN A 327 12.02 -28.01 19.14
C ASN A 327 12.47 -26.84 18.27
N MET A 328 13.04 -25.79 18.87
CA MET A 328 13.42 -24.54 18.20
C MET A 328 14.26 -24.76 16.93
N GLN A 329 15.19 -25.73 16.97
CA GLN A 329 16.00 -26.15 15.83
C GLN A 329 15.17 -26.72 14.66
N ARG A 330 14.09 -27.46 14.92
CA ARG A 330 13.24 -28.05 13.87
C ARG A 330 12.35 -27.03 13.17
N ILE A 331 12.07 -25.89 13.80
CA ILE A 331 11.18 -24.86 13.20
C ILE A 331 12.00 -23.84 12.41
N GLU A 332 13.22 -23.50 12.85
CA GLU A 332 14.16 -22.72 12.03
C GLU A 332 14.50 -23.45 10.72
N ASP A 333 14.74 -24.76 10.77
CA ASP A 333 14.93 -25.60 9.56
C ASP A 333 13.68 -25.71 8.67
N ARG A 334 12.49 -25.40 9.19
CA ARG A 334 11.19 -25.43 8.48
C ARG A 334 10.77 -24.08 7.89
N LYS A 335 11.52 -22.99 8.12
CA LYS A 335 11.29 -21.71 7.43
C LYS A 335 11.71 -21.85 5.97
N SER A 336 10.84 -22.45 5.16
CA SER A 336 11.05 -22.57 3.73
C SER A 336 10.90 -21.18 3.10
N VAL A 337 11.94 -20.73 2.40
CA VAL A 337 11.91 -19.45 1.68
C VAL A 337 11.88 -19.76 0.19
N VAL A 338 10.83 -19.29 -0.48
CA VAL A 338 10.65 -19.45 -1.93
C VAL A 338 10.79 -18.09 -2.60
N THR A 339 11.55 -18.04 -3.69
CA THR A 339 11.65 -16.82 -4.50
C THR A 339 10.37 -16.63 -5.31
N SER A 340 9.92 -15.38 -5.49
CA SER A 340 8.72 -15.04 -6.28
C SER A 340 8.62 -15.77 -7.63
N ASN A 341 9.74 -15.94 -8.34
CA ASN A 341 9.78 -16.63 -9.64
C ASN A 341 9.36 -18.11 -9.61
N PHE A 342 9.51 -18.78 -8.46
CA PHE A 342 9.12 -20.18 -8.25
C PHE A 342 7.87 -20.30 -7.37
N PHE A 343 7.21 -19.18 -7.09
CA PHE A 343 6.00 -19.16 -6.31
C PHE A 343 4.83 -19.72 -7.13
N SER A 344 4.10 -20.68 -6.57
CA SER A 344 3.07 -21.44 -7.27
C SER A 344 1.79 -21.47 -6.41
N HIS A 345 0.71 -22.01 -6.98
CA HIS A 345 -0.57 -22.14 -6.29
C HIS A 345 -0.49 -23.01 -5.02
N ALA A 346 0.46 -23.95 -4.94
CA ALA A 346 0.70 -24.75 -3.73
C ALA A 346 1.30 -23.91 -2.58
N HIS A 347 2.15 -22.93 -2.92
CA HIS A 347 2.81 -22.05 -1.97
C HIS A 347 1.88 -20.92 -1.45
N ALA A 348 0.83 -20.57 -2.20
CA ALA A 348 -0.11 -19.53 -1.82
C ALA A 348 -1.04 -19.97 -0.68
N ILE A 349 -1.40 -19.01 0.18
CA ILE A 349 -2.47 -19.18 1.16
C ILE A 349 -3.80 -19.25 0.40
N THR A 350 -4.43 -20.42 0.44
CA THR A 350 -5.72 -20.67 -0.19
C THR A 350 -6.64 -21.25 0.86
N TYR A 351 -7.76 -20.57 1.12
CA TYR A 351 -8.74 -20.98 2.12
C TYR A 351 -10.15 -20.67 1.63
N SER A 352 -11.13 -21.38 2.22
CA SER A 352 -12.55 -21.11 2.01
C SER A 352 -13.26 -20.94 3.34
N LEU A 353 -13.61 -19.69 3.65
CA LEU A 353 -14.31 -19.34 4.89
C LEU A 353 -15.70 -19.98 4.93
N GLU A 354 -16.51 -19.75 3.90
CA GLU A 354 -17.91 -20.17 3.85
C GLU A 354 -18.10 -21.67 3.62
N LYS A 355 -17.25 -22.30 2.81
CA LYS A 355 -17.46 -23.71 2.40
C LYS A 355 -16.72 -24.72 3.27
N GLN A 356 -15.64 -24.33 3.93
CA GLN A 356 -14.80 -25.24 4.72
C GLN A 356 -14.75 -24.83 6.19
N PHE A 357 -14.34 -23.60 6.47
CA PHE A 357 -14.10 -23.16 7.85
C PHE A 357 -15.38 -23.03 8.68
N ALA A 358 -16.37 -22.26 8.21
CA ALA A 358 -17.61 -22.04 8.94
C ALA A 358 -18.40 -23.36 9.21
N PRO A 359 -18.54 -24.28 8.23
CA PRO A 359 -19.16 -25.59 8.49
C PRO A 359 -18.37 -26.47 9.47
N PHE A 360 -17.04 -26.34 9.52
CA PHE A 360 -16.22 -27.07 10.49
C PHE A 360 -16.45 -26.56 11.91
N ILE A 361 -16.42 -25.23 12.11
CA ILE A 361 -16.69 -24.63 13.43
C ILE A 361 -18.08 -25.06 13.91
N ALA A 362 -19.11 -24.90 13.06
CA ALA A 362 -20.48 -25.22 13.41
C ALA A 362 -20.67 -26.67 13.91
N LYS A 363 -19.86 -27.62 13.42
CA LYS A 363 -19.96 -29.05 13.77
C LYS A 363 -19.07 -29.45 14.95
N ASN A 364 -17.85 -28.93 15.00
CA ASN A 364 -16.78 -29.48 15.85
C ASN A 364 -16.32 -28.52 16.96
N CYS A 365 -16.72 -27.25 16.89
CA CYS A 365 -16.27 -26.21 17.83
C CYS A 365 -17.44 -25.55 18.58
N VAL A 366 -18.64 -26.12 18.48
CA VAL A 366 -19.85 -25.61 19.14
C VAL A 366 -20.33 -26.65 20.13
N THR A 367 -20.33 -26.30 21.41
CA THR A 367 -20.93 -27.09 22.47
C THR A 367 -22.05 -26.31 23.13
N PHE A 368 -23.18 -26.96 23.39
CA PHE A 368 -24.31 -26.35 24.10
C PHE A 368 -24.24 -26.80 25.55
N THR A 369 -24.22 -25.83 26.46
CA THR A 369 -24.31 -26.08 27.90
C THR A 369 -25.73 -26.49 28.30
N ASP A 370 -25.88 -27.04 29.50
CA ASP A 370 -27.18 -27.44 30.06
C ASP A 370 -28.20 -26.28 30.12
N ASP A 371 -27.70 -25.04 30.19
CA ASP A 371 -28.48 -23.81 30.22
C ASP A 371 -28.81 -23.26 28.81
N GLY A 372 -28.47 -23.99 27.75
CA GLY A 372 -28.70 -23.57 26.36
C GLY A 372 -27.70 -22.53 25.83
N ARG A 373 -26.71 -22.12 26.63
CA ARG A 373 -25.64 -21.20 26.17
C ARG A 373 -24.65 -21.95 25.29
N VAL A 374 -24.20 -21.29 24.24
CA VAL A 374 -23.18 -21.79 23.33
C VAL A 374 -21.80 -21.52 23.90
N VAL A 375 -20.97 -22.56 23.96
CA VAL A 375 -19.54 -22.48 24.32
C VAL A 375 -18.72 -22.89 23.10
N TYR A 376 -17.84 -22.00 22.68
CA TYR A 376 -16.99 -22.18 21.52
C TYR A 376 -15.62 -22.73 21.90
N ASP A 377 -15.18 -23.75 21.16
CA ASP A 377 -13.81 -24.28 21.27
C ASP A 377 -12.88 -23.56 20.29
N PHE A 378 -12.28 -22.47 20.77
CA PHE A 378 -11.32 -21.68 19.99
C PHE A 378 -10.01 -22.42 19.74
N ALA A 379 -9.62 -23.35 20.61
CA ALA A 379 -8.38 -24.11 20.46
C ALA A 379 -8.46 -25.06 19.27
N ASN A 380 -9.57 -25.80 19.15
CA ASN A 380 -9.81 -26.69 18.03
C ASN A 380 -9.97 -25.91 16.70
N ALA A 381 -10.60 -24.73 16.75
CA ALA A 381 -10.72 -23.86 15.58
C ALA A 381 -9.36 -23.34 15.09
N GLU A 382 -8.48 -22.89 16.00
CA GLU A 382 -7.13 -22.44 15.63
C GLU A 382 -6.28 -23.59 15.10
N GLN A 383 -6.31 -24.77 15.72
CA GLN A 383 -5.57 -25.95 15.26
C GLN A 383 -6.00 -26.38 13.85
N TYR A 384 -7.30 -26.36 13.56
CA TYR A 384 -7.80 -26.66 12.21
C TYR A 384 -7.25 -25.68 11.16
N LEU A 385 -7.18 -24.38 11.47
CA LEU A 385 -6.59 -23.39 10.56
C LEU A 385 -5.12 -23.72 10.28
N LEU A 386 -4.35 -24.02 11.32
CA LEU A 386 -2.93 -24.37 11.22
C LEU A 386 -2.72 -25.61 10.36
N ASP A 387 -3.44 -26.69 10.64
CA ASP A 387 -3.27 -27.99 10.00
C ASP A 387 -3.74 -27.99 8.54
N VAL A 388 -4.87 -27.34 8.25
CA VAL A 388 -5.52 -27.44 6.93
C VAL A 388 -5.10 -26.32 5.98
N PHE A 389 -4.94 -25.09 6.44
CA PHE A 389 -4.71 -23.93 5.56
C PHE A 389 -3.27 -23.42 5.58
N PHE A 390 -2.60 -23.47 6.72
CA PHE A 390 -1.30 -22.81 6.90
C PHE A 390 -0.11 -23.75 7.01
N THR A 391 -0.34 -25.06 7.02
CA THR A 391 0.74 -26.05 7.11
C THR A 391 1.69 -25.96 5.92
N GLY A 392 2.99 -25.80 6.23
CA GLY A 392 4.08 -25.86 5.26
C GLY A 392 4.15 -24.67 4.29
N LYS A 393 3.46 -23.56 4.57
CA LYS A 393 3.48 -22.38 3.69
C LYS A 393 4.82 -21.64 3.80
N PRO A 394 5.52 -21.39 2.67
CA PRO A 394 6.81 -20.74 2.68
C PRO A 394 6.70 -19.22 2.81
N LEU A 395 7.79 -18.60 3.28
CA LEU A 395 8.03 -17.17 3.14
C LEU A 395 8.44 -16.83 1.70
N VAL A 396 8.00 -15.69 1.21
CA VAL A 396 8.25 -15.22 -0.16
C VAL A 396 9.39 -14.21 -0.17
N LYS A 397 10.47 -14.57 -0.87
CA LYS A 397 11.53 -13.63 -1.23
C LYS A 397 11.17 -12.94 -2.54
N ILE A 398 10.78 -11.67 -2.43
CA ILE A 398 10.36 -10.86 -3.58
C ILE A 398 11.58 -10.59 -4.48
N LYS A 399 11.50 -11.01 -5.74
CA LYS A 399 12.38 -10.57 -6.83
C LYS A 399 11.50 -9.96 -7.91
N GLN A 400 11.31 -8.64 -7.85
CA GLN A 400 10.63 -7.89 -8.91
C GLN A 400 11.67 -7.40 -9.91
N ARG A 401 11.51 -7.76 -11.18
CA ARG A 401 12.25 -7.12 -12.28
C ARG A 401 11.44 -5.90 -12.73
N MET A 402 12.12 -4.78 -12.89
CA MET A 402 11.50 -3.57 -13.43
C MET A 402 11.55 -3.62 -14.94
N MET A 403 10.48 -3.14 -15.56
CA MET A 403 10.43 -2.94 -17.00
C MET A 403 11.23 -1.69 -17.38
N GLN A 404 11.91 -1.76 -18.52
CA GLN A 404 12.52 -0.63 -19.18
C GLN A 404 11.79 -0.37 -20.50
N TYR A 405 11.33 0.86 -20.72
CA TYR A 405 10.80 1.26 -22.03
C TYR A 405 11.94 1.53 -23.02
N THR A 406 11.64 1.55 -24.31
CA THR A 406 12.63 1.88 -25.36
C THR A 406 13.05 3.35 -25.35
N ASP A 407 12.17 4.23 -24.89
CA ASP A 407 12.35 5.70 -24.80
C ASP A 407 12.90 6.15 -23.44
N ASP A 408 12.98 5.29 -22.43
CA ASP A 408 13.62 5.63 -21.16
C ASP A 408 15.11 5.91 -21.39
N GLU A 409 15.55 7.14 -21.13
CA GLU A 409 16.94 7.59 -21.33
C GLU A 409 17.99 6.82 -20.51
N GLY A 410 17.54 6.01 -19.55
CA GLY A 410 18.32 5.06 -18.75
C GLY A 410 18.37 3.62 -19.30
N ALA A 411 17.77 3.33 -20.47
CA ALA A 411 17.76 2.00 -21.10
C ALA A 411 19.18 1.43 -21.29
N VAL A 412 20.16 2.32 -21.47
CA VAL A 412 21.57 1.95 -21.48
C VAL A 412 22.20 2.24 -20.12
N ASN A 413 22.27 1.22 -19.28
CA ASN A 413 23.03 1.29 -18.03
C ASN A 413 24.54 1.28 -18.33
N THR A 414 25.11 2.44 -18.67
CA THR A 414 26.53 2.61 -18.98
C THR A 414 27.43 2.14 -17.83
N ARG A 415 26.94 2.09 -16.59
CA ARG A 415 27.68 1.57 -15.43
C ARG A 415 27.99 0.07 -15.56
N LEU A 416 27.00 -0.75 -15.92
CA LEU A 416 27.21 -2.19 -16.13
C LEU A 416 28.11 -2.45 -17.35
N PHE A 417 27.98 -1.63 -18.38
CA PHE A 417 28.84 -1.71 -19.55
C PHE A 417 30.30 -1.40 -19.24
N ARG A 418 30.59 -0.33 -18.47
CA ARG A 418 31.94 0.01 -18.00
C ARG A 418 32.62 -1.09 -17.17
N GLN A 419 31.83 -1.94 -16.53
CA GLN A 419 32.36 -3.09 -15.78
C GLN A 419 32.76 -4.27 -16.69
N LYS A 420 32.15 -4.39 -17.88
CA LYS A 420 32.41 -5.46 -18.85
C LYS A 420 33.48 -5.10 -19.90
N VAL A 421 33.52 -3.85 -20.35
CA VAL A 421 34.46 -3.35 -21.36
C VAL A 421 35.16 -2.12 -20.82
N GLU A 422 36.49 -2.08 -20.90
CA GLU A 422 37.27 -0.90 -20.52
C GLU A 422 36.92 0.30 -21.41
N GLN A 423 36.52 1.41 -20.80
CA GLN A 423 36.11 2.62 -21.52
C GLN A 423 37.15 3.73 -21.37
N VAL A 424 37.47 4.38 -22.48
CA VAL A 424 38.42 5.49 -22.59
C VAL A 424 37.71 6.69 -23.20
N ALA A 425 37.86 7.86 -22.56
CA ALA A 425 37.27 9.11 -23.02
C ALA A 425 37.81 9.53 -24.40
N LEU A 426 36.93 10.07 -25.25
CA LEU A 426 37.33 10.69 -26.51
C LEU A 426 37.98 12.04 -26.28
N THR A 427 38.98 12.38 -27.09
CA THR A 427 39.59 13.71 -27.06
C THR A 427 38.60 14.77 -27.53
N ARG A 428 38.80 16.03 -27.09
CA ARG A 428 37.91 17.15 -27.45
C ARG A 428 37.89 17.40 -28.97
N GLU A 429 39.00 17.17 -29.65
CA GLU A 429 39.13 17.32 -31.10
C GLU A 429 38.30 16.27 -31.83
N GLU A 430 38.43 14.99 -31.45
CA GLU A 430 37.65 13.89 -32.04
C GLU A 430 36.14 14.11 -31.86
N LYS A 431 35.70 14.56 -30.68
CA LYS A 431 34.29 14.90 -30.44
C LYS A 431 33.81 15.98 -31.41
N LYS A 432 34.55 17.09 -31.51
CA LYS A 432 34.18 18.20 -32.42
C LYS A 432 34.13 17.76 -33.88
N THR A 433 35.11 16.97 -34.34
CA THR A 433 35.13 16.44 -35.70
C THR A 433 33.91 15.56 -35.98
N ILE A 434 33.57 14.65 -35.07
CA ILE A 434 32.40 13.76 -35.21
C ILE A 434 31.10 14.56 -35.28
N LEU A 435 30.92 15.55 -34.39
CA LEU A 435 29.71 16.39 -34.37
C LEU A 435 29.59 17.25 -35.64
N ASN A 436 30.70 17.80 -36.13
CA ASN A 436 30.75 18.56 -37.38
C ASN A 436 30.43 17.68 -38.60
N GLU A 437 30.93 16.43 -38.63
CA GLU A 437 30.63 15.48 -39.71
C GLU A 437 29.16 15.06 -39.74
N LEU A 438 28.53 14.90 -38.58
CA LEU A 438 27.11 14.54 -38.47
C LEU A 438 26.19 15.67 -38.95
N GLY A 439 26.59 16.93 -38.69
CA GLY A 439 26.00 18.17 -39.22
C GLY A 439 24.54 18.46 -38.83
N SER A 440 23.79 17.46 -38.36
CA SER A 440 22.36 17.56 -38.01
C SER A 440 22.01 16.70 -36.79
N PRO A 441 21.13 17.18 -35.90
CA PRO A 441 20.62 16.39 -34.76
C PRO A 441 19.93 15.09 -35.20
N ALA A 442 19.26 15.08 -36.35
CA ALA A 442 18.60 13.88 -36.88
C ALA A 442 19.61 12.77 -37.28
N ALA A 443 20.76 13.13 -37.85
CA ALA A 443 21.83 12.16 -38.13
C ALA A 443 22.47 11.65 -36.83
N ALA A 444 22.66 12.52 -35.85
CA ALA A 444 23.17 12.14 -34.53
C ALA A 444 22.21 11.18 -33.79
N HIS A 445 20.89 11.38 -33.91
CA HIS A 445 19.89 10.48 -33.32
C HIS A 445 19.95 9.07 -33.93
N LYS A 446 20.12 8.96 -35.26
CA LYS A 446 20.31 7.66 -35.93
C LYS A 446 21.57 6.95 -35.46
N LEU A 447 22.69 7.67 -35.35
CA LEU A 447 23.93 7.11 -34.83
C LEU A 447 23.80 6.73 -33.34
N LYS A 448 23.13 7.55 -32.53
CA LYS A 448 22.84 7.27 -31.12
C LYS A 448 22.09 5.94 -30.97
N GLY A 449 21.06 5.71 -31.78
CA GLY A 449 20.32 4.44 -31.77
C GLY A 449 21.21 3.22 -32.09
N LEU A 450 22.12 3.33 -33.06
CA LEU A 450 23.10 2.27 -33.36
C LEU A 450 24.06 2.02 -32.20
N VAL A 451 24.55 3.08 -31.57
CA VAL A 451 25.45 2.98 -30.40
C VAL A 451 24.73 2.34 -29.22
N GLU A 452 23.48 2.72 -28.95
CA GLU A 452 22.65 2.14 -27.88
C GLU A 452 22.37 0.66 -28.10
N MET A 453 22.11 0.26 -29.35
CA MET A 453 21.99 -1.14 -29.75
C MET A 453 23.27 -1.90 -29.45
N CYS A 454 24.44 -1.38 -29.84
CA CYS A 454 25.73 -2.01 -29.55
C CYS A 454 25.96 -2.19 -28.05
N ILE A 455 25.65 -1.17 -27.24
CA ILE A 455 25.81 -1.28 -25.78
C ILE A 455 24.87 -2.35 -25.21
N SER A 456 23.61 -2.42 -25.67
CA SER A 456 22.64 -3.44 -25.22
C SER A 456 23.10 -4.86 -25.55
N TYR A 457 23.67 -5.08 -26.74
CA TYR A 457 24.23 -6.37 -27.14
C TYR A 457 25.47 -6.75 -26.32
N LEU A 458 26.42 -5.82 -26.16
CA LEU A 458 27.63 -6.07 -25.37
C LEU A 458 27.30 -6.33 -23.90
N GLN A 459 26.28 -5.66 -23.35
CA GLN A 459 25.77 -5.94 -22.00
C GLN A 459 25.16 -7.34 -21.90
N SER A 460 24.47 -7.81 -22.93
CA SER A 460 23.83 -9.13 -22.95
C SER A 460 24.82 -10.27 -23.25
N THR A 461 25.93 -9.93 -23.91
CA THR A 461 27.03 -10.85 -24.21
C THR A 461 27.83 -11.16 -22.93
N GLY A 462 28.19 -12.43 -22.71
CA GLY A 462 28.90 -12.90 -21.51
C GLY A 462 28.00 -13.30 -20.31
N GLY A 463 26.68 -13.27 -20.47
CA GLY A 463 25.73 -13.67 -19.42
C GLY A 463 25.66 -12.71 -18.22
N ASN A 464 24.95 -13.13 -17.16
CA ASN A 464 24.78 -12.37 -15.90
C ASN A 464 26.04 -12.36 -15.00
N LEU A 465 27.08 -13.13 -15.36
CA LEU A 465 28.36 -13.09 -14.69
C LEU A 465 29.17 -11.89 -15.22
N LEU A 466 29.86 -11.20 -14.31
CA LEU A 466 30.78 -10.09 -14.61
C LEU A 466 32.06 -10.61 -15.29
N GLN A 467 31.92 -11.24 -16.45
CA GLN A 467 33.06 -11.61 -17.28
C GLN A 467 33.49 -10.39 -18.09
N LYS A 468 34.72 -9.93 -17.89
CA LYS A 468 35.32 -8.89 -18.73
C LYS A 468 35.42 -9.41 -20.16
N LEU A 469 34.95 -8.63 -21.12
CA LEU A 469 35.03 -8.94 -22.54
C LEU A 469 36.29 -8.29 -23.11
N ASP A 470 37.17 -9.09 -23.71
CA ASP A 470 38.38 -8.60 -24.37
C ASP A 470 38.08 -8.14 -25.80
N VAL A 471 37.17 -7.17 -25.93
CA VAL A 471 36.70 -6.61 -27.21
C VAL A 471 36.94 -5.11 -27.32
N ALA A 472 37.63 -4.51 -26.34
CA ALA A 472 37.81 -3.07 -26.23
C ALA A 472 38.50 -2.44 -27.46
N GLU A 473 39.41 -3.18 -28.11
CA GLU A 473 40.18 -2.73 -29.26
C GLU A 473 39.51 -2.94 -30.62
N VAL A 474 38.37 -3.66 -30.66
CA VAL A 474 37.62 -3.92 -31.90
C VAL A 474 37.00 -2.63 -32.42
N LYS A 475 37.03 -2.39 -33.74
CA LYS A 475 36.40 -1.20 -34.33
C LYS A 475 34.88 -1.32 -34.25
N LEU A 476 34.20 -0.20 -33.99
CA LEU A 476 32.73 -0.17 -33.93
C LEU A 476 32.10 -0.64 -35.25
N ALA A 477 32.65 -0.21 -36.39
CA ALA A 477 32.15 -0.61 -37.70
C ALA A 477 32.33 -2.10 -38.00
N GLU A 478 33.46 -2.69 -37.57
CA GLU A 478 33.73 -4.14 -37.70
C GLU A 478 32.77 -4.93 -36.80
N TYR A 479 32.54 -4.47 -35.57
CA TYR A 479 31.59 -5.13 -34.67
C TYR A 479 30.15 -5.12 -35.20
N VAL A 480 29.68 -3.97 -35.73
CA VAL A 480 28.34 -3.84 -36.30
C VAL A 480 28.16 -4.70 -37.55
N LYS A 481 29.19 -4.77 -38.39
CA LYS A 481 29.14 -5.56 -39.63
C LYS A 481 29.29 -7.06 -39.36
N ASP A 482 30.32 -7.46 -38.62
CA ASP A 482 30.75 -8.85 -38.53
C ASP A 482 30.09 -9.60 -37.35
N THR A 483 29.70 -8.88 -36.29
CA THR A 483 29.04 -9.48 -35.11
C THR A 483 27.54 -9.24 -35.10
N LEU A 484 27.10 -8.00 -35.36
CA LEU A 484 25.66 -7.67 -35.42
C LEU A 484 25.04 -7.94 -36.81
N LEU A 485 25.85 -8.32 -37.80
CA LEU A 485 25.42 -8.68 -39.15
C LEU A 485 24.61 -7.57 -39.86
N MET A 486 24.93 -6.30 -39.57
CA MET A 486 24.29 -5.14 -40.21
C MET A 486 25.13 -4.64 -41.38
N GLU A 487 24.86 -5.14 -42.59
CA GLU A 487 25.63 -4.81 -43.79
C GLU A 487 25.48 -3.34 -44.25
N ASN A 488 24.34 -2.71 -43.93
CA ASN A 488 23.98 -1.35 -44.38
C ASN A 488 23.90 -0.32 -43.23
N ALA A 489 24.73 -0.48 -42.18
CA ALA A 489 24.72 0.47 -41.06
C ALA A 489 25.22 1.87 -41.49
N VAL A 490 24.39 2.90 -41.28
CA VAL A 490 24.72 4.29 -41.61
C VAL A 490 25.28 4.98 -40.37
N PHE A 491 26.60 5.17 -40.33
CA PHE A 491 27.27 5.84 -39.21
C PHE A 491 27.20 7.36 -39.27
N GLY A 492 26.97 7.95 -40.45
CA GLY A 492 26.90 9.41 -40.65
C GLY A 492 28.23 10.17 -40.48
N SER A 493 29.23 9.59 -39.79
CA SER A 493 30.58 10.13 -39.62
C SER A 493 31.63 9.11 -40.07
N GLU A 494 32.55 9.57 -40.92
CA GLU A 494 33.66 8.74 -41.43
C GLU A 494 34.71 8.52 -40.33
N THR A 495 34.86 9.49 -39.42
CA THR A 495 35.68 9.35 -38.21
C THR A 495 35.14 8.25 -37.30
N VAL A 496 33.81 8.15 -37.14
CA VAL A 496 33.18 7.05 -36.39
C VAL A 496 33.44 5.69 -37.06
N LYS A 497 33.29 5.62 -38.38
CA LYS A 497 33.48 4.39 -39.13
C LYS A 497 34.92 3.87 -39.11
N ARG A 498 35.91 4.76 -39.19
CA ARG A 498 37.33 4.38 -39.36
C ARG A 498 38.13 4.30 -38.06
N LYS A 499 37.88 5.21 -37.12
CA LYS A 499 38.74 5.40 -35.94
C LYS A 499 38.11 4.93 -34.63
N MET A 500 36.79 4.86 -34.53
CA MET A 500 36.15 4.53 -33.25
C MET A 500 36.22 3.04 -32.93
N LYS A 501 36.57 2.75 -31.68
CA LYS A 501 36.66 1.42 -31.09
C LYS A 501 35.62 1.25 -29.99
N LEU A 502 35.33 0.00 -29.61
CA LEU A 502 34.34 -0.30 -28.57
C LEU A 502 34.68 0.33 -27.20
N LYS A 503 35.96 0.60 -26.91
CA LYS A 503 36.39 1.36 -25.73
C LYS A 503 35.96 2.83 -25.70
N HIS A 504 35.55 3.41 -26.83
CA HIS A 504 35.16 4.82 -26.91
C HIS A 504 33.64 5.03 -26.92
N ILE A 505 32.86 3.94 -26.89
CA ILE A 505 31.41 3.93 -27.04
C ILE A 505 30.69 4.80 -26.00
N ASP A 506 31.09 4.74 -24.73
CA ASP A 506 30.44 5.50 -23.66
C ASP A 506 30.66 7.01 -23.85
N SER A 507 31.88 7.40 -24.23
CA SER A 507 32.20 8.80 -24.51
C SER A 507 31.52 9.32 -25.77
N LEU A 508 31.31 8.45 -26.77
CA LEU A 508 30.58 8.78 -27.99
C LEU A 508 29.09 8.93 -27.72
N HIS A 509 28.49 8.02 -26.94
CA HIS A 509 27.09 8.07 -26.55
C HIS A 509 26.74 9.35 -25.80
N LYS A 510 27.60 9.79 -24.87
CA LYS A 510 27.45 11.08 -24.17
C LYS A 510 27.52 12.27 -25.13
N ALA A 511 28.52 12.32 -26.01
CA ALA A 511 28.66 13.42 -26.98
C ALA A 511 27.46 13.50 -27.96
N LEU A 512 26.94 12.35 -28.40
CA LEU A 512 25.75 12.30 -29.22
C LEU A 512 24.52 12.75 -28.44
N ARG A 513 24.39 12.35 -27.17
CA ARG A 513 23.30 12.82 -26.31
C ARG A 513 23.30 14.34 -26.19
N GLU A 514 24.44 14.94 -25.84
CA GLU A 514 24.61 16.40 -25.73
C GLU A 514 24.24 17.12 -27.03
N PHE A 515 24.56 16.54 -28.19
CA PHE A 515 24.28 17.14 -29.50
C PHE A 515 22.85 16.91 -30.03
N THR A 516 22.18 15.84 -29.58
CA THR A 516 20.84 15.47 -30.09
C THR A 516 19.72 16.14 -29.29
N VAL A 517 20.00 16.61 -28.08
CA VAL A 517 19.04 17.30 -27.22
C VAL A 517 18.90 18.74 -27.72
N ALA A 518 17.88 19.01 -28.55
CA ALA A 518 17.60 20.34 -29.08
C ALA A 518 16.98 21.29 -28.03
N ASP A 519 16.27 20.74 -27.04
CA ASP A 519 15.85 21.44 -25.83
C ASP A 519 16.19 20.56 -24.62
N VAL A 520 17.11 21.03 -23.77
CA VAL A 520 17.56 20.36 -22.53
C VAL A 520 16.40 19.93 -21.63
N PHE A 521 15.24 20.60 -21.77
CA PHE A 521 14.05 20.37 -20.97
C PHE A 521 12.85 19.84 -21.76
N GLU A 522 13.02 19.28 -22.97
CA GLU A 522 11.91 18.77 -23.77
C GLU A 522 11.01 17.79 -22.97
N ASN A 523 11.64 16.85 -22.27
CA ASN A 523 10.99 15.82 -21.45
C ASN A 523 10.48 16.31 -20.08
N VAL A 524 10.71 17.58 -19.71
CA VAL A 524 10.23 18.15 -18.44
C VAL A 524 8.73 18.47 -18.55
N HIS A 525 7.97 18.15 -17.50
CA HIS A 525 6.54 18.36 -17.46
C HIS A 525 6.18 19.85 -17.69
N ALA A 526 5.17 20.12 -18.52
CA ALA A 526 4.82 21.49 -18.96
C ALA A 526 4.60 22.51 -17.83
N LYS A 527 4.12 22.03 -16.67
CA LYS A 527 3.90 22.83 -15.44
C LYS A 527 5.15 23.50 -14.86
N TYR A 528 6.35 23.14 -15.31
CA TYR A 528 7.63 23.72 -14.88
C TYR A 528 8.27 24.65 -15.93
N LYS A 529 7.56 24.91 -17.03
CA LYS A 529 8.03 25.68 -18.19
C LYS A 529 7.41 27.09 -18.27
N ASP A 530 6.85 27.61 -17.18
CA ASP A 530 6.30 28.97 -17.16
C ASP A 530 7.44 30.01 -17.22
N THR A 531 7.16 31.14 -17.87
CA THR A 531 8.12 32.23 -18.01
C THR A 531 8.25 33.06 -16.73
N LEU A 532 9.46 33.53 -16.46
CA LEU A 532 9.76 34.45 -15.37
C LEU A 532 9.18 35.84 -15.65
N ASP A 533 8.69 36.50 -14.59
CA ASP A 533 8.29 37.91 -14.70
C ASP A 533 9.52 38.81 -14.89
N SER A 534 9.33 39.92 -15.60
CA SER A 534 10.34 40.95 -15.88
C SER A 534 11.15 41.38 -14.65
N LYS A 535 10.52 41.49 -13.47
CA LYS A 535 11.18 41.83 -12.20
C LYS A 535 12.03 40.68 -11.65
N GLN A 536 11.57 39.44 -11.80
CA GLN A 536 12.28 38.25 -11.37
C GLN A 536 13.51 37.99 -12.24
N THR A 537 13.38 38.20 -13.55
CA THR A 537 14.49 38.07 -14.51
C THR A 537 15.62 39.06 -14.22
N THR A 538 15.31 40.32 -13.88
CA THR A 538 16.34 41.31 -13.50
C THR A 538 17.05 40.92 -12.20
N SER A 539 16.29 40.52 -11.17
CA SER A 539 16.84 40.05 -9.90
C SER A 539 17.76 38.82 -10.07
N LEU A 540 17.37 37.90 -10.94
CA LEU A 540 18.17 36.71 -11.27
C LEU A 540 19.46 37.06 -12.02
N LYS A 541 19.41 38.00 -12.98
CA LYS A 541 20.59 38.49 -13.70
C LYS A 541 21.58 39.23 -12.80
N ASP A 542 21.08 40.00 -11.83
CA ASP A 542 21.93 40.69 -10.86
C ASP A 542 22.60 39.68 -9.89
N SER A 543 21.86 38.64 -9.50
CA SER A 543 22.37 37.55 -8.66
C SER A 543 23.38 36.67 -9.40
N ALA A 544 23.19 36.45 -10.70
CA ALA A 544 24.05 35.61 -11.55
C ALA A 544 25.53 36.02 -11.52
N LYS A 545 25.84 37.31 -11.33
CA LYS A 545 27.22 37.83 -11.23
C LYS A 545 27.97 37.34 -9.99
N ALA A 546 27.24 36.94 -8.95
CA ALA A 546 27.81 36.49 -7.69
C ALA A 546 27.69 34.97 -7.47
N LEU A 547 27.04 34.25 -8.40
CA LEU A 547 26.87 32.80 -8.38
C LEU A 547 28.01 32.10 -9.12
N ASN A 548 28.39 30.90 -8.68
CA ASN A 548 29.29 30.06 -9.45
C ASN A 548 28.50 29.27 -10.51
N LEU A 549 28.34 29.86 -11.69
CA LEU A 549 27.56 29.29 -12.78
C LEU A 549 28.19 28.01 -13.37
N GLU A 550 29.51 27.84 -13.27
CA GLU A 550 30.22 26.64 -13.76
C GLU A 550 29.84 25.37 -12.97
N VAL A 551 29.56 25.53 -11.68
CA VAL A 551 29.13 24.43 -10.80
C VAL A 551 27.61 24.30 -10.79
N LEU A 552 26.90 25.43 -10.73
CA LEU A 552 25.45 25.45 -10.57
C LEU A 552 24.69 24.93 -11.80
N LEU A 553 25.09 25.34 -13.02
CA LEU A 553 24.34 24.99 -14.24
C LEU A 553 24.34 23.48 -14.52
N PRO A 554 25.50 22.77 -14.50
CA PRO A 554 25.50 21.32 -14.72
C PRO A 554 24.65 20.55 -13.69
N LEU A 555 24.73 20.95 -12.41
CA LEU A 555 23.95 20.33 -11.34
C LEU A 555 22.44 20.58 -11.50
N MET A 556 22.05 21.81 -11.84
CA MET A 556 20.67 22.17 -12.13
C MET A 556 20.12 21.39 -13.32
N GLN A 557 20.90 21.31 -14.41
CA GLN A 557 20.51 20.62 -15.63
C GLN A 557 20.21 19.13 -15.35
N ASP A 558 21.13 18.43 -14.69
CA ASP A 558 20.99 17.01 -14.38
C ASP A 558 19.75 16.74 -13.52
N VAL A 559 19.53 17.57 -12.49
CA VAL A 559 18.43 17.37 -11.53
C VAL A 559 17.07 17.72 -12.14
N ILE A 560 17.00 18.78 -12.94
CA ILE A 560 15.78 19.15 -13.66
C ILE A 560 15.39 18.02 -14.63
N ALA A 561 16.33 17.50 -15.40
CA ALA A 561 16.07 16.42 -16.36
C ALA A 561 15.65 15.11 -15.67
N GLN A 562 16.28 14.75 -14.55
CA GLN A 562 16.00 13.48 -13.85
C GLN A 562 14.72 13.50 -13.00
N THR A 563 14.39 14.65 -12.41
CA THR A 563 13.40 14.74 -11.33
C THR A 563 12.08 15.37 -11.78
N LEU A 564 12.11 16.27 -12.78
CA LEU A 564 10.95 17.06 -13.19
C LEU A 564 10.23 16.51 -14.44
N SER A 565 10.61 15.33 -14.92
CA SER A 565 9.93 14.62 -16.01
C SER A 565 8.52 14.14 -15.62
N ASP A 566 8.35 13.67 -14.38
CA ASP A 566 7.16 12.93 -13.94
C ASP A 566 6.07 13.84 -13.33
N GLY A 567 6.34 15.13 -13.17
CA GLY A 567 5.34 16.09 -12.68
C GLY A 567 4.87 15.84 -11.24
N VAL A 568 5.68 15.20 -10.39
CA VAL A 568 5.30 14.89 -8.99
C VAL A 568 5.55 16.08 -8.05
N MET A 569 6.58 16.88 -8.32
CA MET A 569 6.97 18.00 -7.44
C MET A 569 5.96 19.15 -7.49
N SER A 570 5.79 19.85 -6.38
CA SER A 570 4.89 21.01 -6.30
C SER A 570 5.36 22.15 -7.20
N GLU A 571 4.46 22.72 -8.00
CA GLU A 571 4.72 23.90 -8.85
C GLU A 571 4.99 25.17 -8.02
N LYS A 572 4.51 25.20 -6.78
CA LYS A 572 4.61 26.34 -5.84
C LYS A 572 5.80 26.22 -4.87
N GLY A 573 6.60 25.16 -4.99
CA GLY A 573 7.83 25.02 -4.18
C GLY A 573 8.86 26.10 -4.55
N SER A 574 9.77 26.42 -3.63
CA SER A 574 10.90 27.31 -3.93
C SER A 574 11.97 26.56 -4.72
N ILE A 575 12.50 27.20 -5.77
CA ILE A 575 13.64 26.68 -6.53
C ILE A 575 14.90 26.62 -5.67
N ALA A 576 15.10 27.62 -4.79
CA ALA A 576 16.27 27.70 -3.92
C ALA A 576 16.33 26.51 -2.94
N ASP A 577 15.18 26.17 -2.34
CA ASP A 577 15.09 25.02 -1.43
C ASP A 577 15.30 23.70 -2.18
N PHE A 578 14.87 23.61 -3.45
CA PHE A 578 15.04 22.39 -4.24
C PHE A 578 16.50 22.15 -4.66
N ILE A 579 17.18 23.19 -5.14
CA ILE A 579 18.56 23.11 -5.63
C ILE A 579 19.58 23.19 -4.47
N GLY A 580 19.22 23.79 -3.34
CA GLY A 580 20.11 23.95 -2.20
C GLY A 580 20.59 22.64 -1.56
N TRP A 581 19.83 21.56 -1.74
CA TRP A 581 20.21 20.21 -1.27
C TRP A 581 21.06 19.41 -2.26
N LEU A 582 21.50 20.01 -3.36
CA LEU A 582 22.41 19.32 -4.28
C LEU A 582 23.81 19.24 -3.69
N GLU A 583 24.43 18.08 -3.83
CA GLU A 583 25.78 17.81 -3.31
C GLU A 583 26.84 18.19 -4.36
N HIS A 584 27.88 18.87 -3.91
CA HIS A 584 29.09 19.15 -4.66
C HIS A 584 30.31 19.07 -3.73
N GLU A 585 31.31 18.25 -4.09
CA GLU A 585 32.54 18.06 -3.29
C GLU A 585 32.27 17.78 -1.79
N ASP A 586 31.36 16.84 -1.51
CA ASP A 586 30.99 16.39 -0.16
C ASP A 586 30.30 17.46 0.73
N SER A 587 29.79 18.55 0.15
CA SER A 587 28.98 19.58 0.84
C SER A 587 27.71 19.93 0.04
N PHE A 588 26.68 20.49 0.69
CA PHE A 588 25.46 20.91 -0.01
C PHE A 588 25.61 22.31 -0.61
N LEU A 589 24.89 22.62 -1.69
CA LEU A 589 24.89 23.95 -2.29
C LEU A 589 24.52 25.06 -1.29
N ASN A 590 23.64 24.77 -0.32
CA ASN A 590 23.30 25.67 0.78
C ASN A 590 24.50 26.09 1.66
N ASP A 591 25.55 25.28 1.74
CA ASP A 591 26.71 25.55 2.59
C ASP A 591 27.71 26.51 1.90
N PHE A 592 27.50 26.82 0.62
CA PHE A 592 28.39 27.69 -0.13
C PHE A 592 27.98 29.18 -0.03
N PRO A 593 28.92 30.10 0.28
CA PRO A 593 28.63 31.53 0.43
C PRO A 593 28.06 32.21 -0.82
N TRP A 594 28.34 31.66 -2.01
CA TRP A 594 27.82 32.18 -3.25
C TRP A 594 26.33 31.84 -3.44
N PHE A 595 25.87 30.69 -2.93
CA PHE A 595 24.48 30.24 -3.11
C PHE A 595 23.48 31.01 -2.24
N GLU A 596 23.90 31.61 -1.12
CA GLU A 596 23.05 32.48 -0.30
C GLU A 596 22.43 33.64 -1.08
N LYS A 597 23.11 34.07 -2.16
CA LYS A 597 22.67 35.16 -3.05
C LYS A 597 21.62 34.70 -4.07
N PHE A 598 21.27 33.42 -4.11
CA PHE A 598 20.25 32.91 -5.03
C PHE A 598 18.83 33.40 -4.62
N PRO A 599 18.00 33.88 -5.56
CA PRO A 599 16.68 34.42 -5.22
C PRO A 599 15.71 33.35 -4.68
N LYS A 600 15.36 33.44 -3.38
CA LYS A 600 14.45 32.49 -2.71
C LYS A 600 12.98 32.57 -3.14
N GLN A 601 12.60 33.64 -3.83
CA GLN A 601 11.22 33.93 -4.25
C GLN A 601 10.83 33.23 -5.56
N LEU A 602 11.77 32.54 -6.22
CA LEU A 602 11.52 31.86 -7.48
C LEU A 602 10.81 30.51 -7.25
N LEU A 603 9.76 30.28 -8.03
CA LEU A 603 8.90 29.11 -7.88
C LEU A 603 9.26 28.03 -8.89
N MET A 604 9.07 26.76 -8.51
CA MET A 604 9.39 25.58 -9.34
C MET A 604 8.73 25.62 -10.72
N ARG A 605 7.57 26.27 -10.87
CA ARG A 605 6.93 26.48 -12.19
C ARG A 605 7.82 27.20 -13.22
N ASN A 606 8.81 27.97 -12.76
CA ASN A 606 9.69 28.81 -13.58
C ASN A 606 11.12 28.26 -13.72
N ILE A 607 11.38 27.03 -13.28
CA ILE A 607 12.75 26.51 -13.14
C ILE A 607 13.48 26.34 -14.48
N CYS A 608 12.78 25.93 -15.54
CA CYS A 608 13.37 25.79 -16.87
C CYS A 608 13.79 27.15 -17.45
N ASP A 609 12.98 28.19 -17.24
CA ASP A 609 13.28 29.55 -17.70
C ASP A 609 14.39 30.19 -16.84
N CYS A 610 14.41 29.90 -15.53
CA CYS A 610 15.49 30.28 -14.63
C CYS A 610 16.85 29.74 -15.10
N TYR A 611 16.92 28.46 -15.46
CA TYR A 611 18.13 27.86 -16.02
C TYR A 611 18.56 28.57 -17.31
N ARG A 612 17.64 28.80 -18.26
CA ARG A 612 17.95 29.46 -19.54
C ARG A 612 18.46 30.89 -19.36
N VAL A 613 17.93 31.63 -18.37
CA VAL A 613 18.42 32.98 -18.06
C VAL A 613 19.84 32.93 -17.49
N LEU A 614 20.13 31.97 -16.60
CA LEU A 614 21.47 31.79 -16.03
C LEU A 614 22.50 31.33 -17.06
N GLU A 615 22.11 30.41 -17.96
CA GLU A 615 22.93 29.94 -19.08
C GLU A 615 23.28 31.08 -20.04
N ASN A 616 22.30 31.93 -20.37
CA ASN A 616 22.53 33.14 -21.16
C ASN A 616 23.43 34.17 -20.45
N CYS A 617 23.44 34.22 -19.12
CA CYS A 617 24.36 35.07 -18.38
C CYS A 617 25.80 34.53 -18.39
N GLN A 618 25.98 33.21 -18.37
CA GLN A 618 27.30 32.59 -18.47
C GLN A 618 27.91 32.76 -19.87
N SER A 619 27.10 32.63 -20.93
CA SER A 619 27.57 32.78 -22.31
C SER A 619 27.94 34.22 -22.70
N VAL A 620 27.45 35.22 -21.97
CA VAL A 620 27.79 36.64 -22.16
C VAL A 620 29.01 37.06 -21.31
N ALA A 621 29.33 36.29 -20.26
CA ALA A 621 30.47 36.56 -19.37
C ALA A 621 31.79 35.90 -19.84
N ASN A 622 31.69 34.84 -20.65
CA ASN A 622 32.80 34.20 -21.37
C ASN A 622 32.96 34.78 -22.78
#